data_AF-A0A5A5T9L8-F1
#
_entry.id   AF-A0A5A5T9L8-F1
#
_cell.length_a   1.000
_cell.length_b   1.000
_cell.length_c   1.000
_cell.angle_alpha   90.00
_cell.angle_beta   90.00
_cell.angle_gamma   90.00
#
_symmetry.space_group_name_H-M   'P 1'
#
loop_
_entity.id
_entity.type
_entity.pdbx_description
1 polymer ?
#
loop_
_entity_poly.entity_id
_entity_poly.type
_entity_poly.pdbx_seq_one_letter_code
_entity_poly.pdbx_strand_id
1 'polypeptide(L)' 'MKQGAFQRGSKVRVINYSPFRCLTGIVQEIDKSADIEVSLYFYCIQLDGVNNQGPMWFQHEELELVGLNTNTR' A
#
# COMPACT_ATOMS: atom_id res chain seq x y z
N MET A 1 -14.39 -6.45 -11.90
CA MET A 1 -13.69 -5.16 -11.99
C MET A 1 -12.21 -5.43 -11.75
N LYS A 2 -11.32 -5.11 -12.69
CA LYS A 2 -9.86 -5.24 -12.47
C LYS A 2 -9.48 -4.26 -11.36
N GLN A 3 -9.20 -4.74 -10.15
CA GLN A 3 -8.51 -3.94 -9.14
C GLN A 3 -7.11 -3.68 -9.69
N GLY A 4 -6.89 -2.47 -10.21
CA GLY A 4 -5.58 -2.07 -10.72
C GLY A 4 -4.60 -1.92 -9.56
N ALA A 5 -3.34 -2.26 -9.79
CA ALA A 5 -2.28 -2.07 -8.80
C ALA A 5 -2.24 -0.61 -8.31
N PHE A 6 -2.08 -0.38 -7.00
CA PHE A 6 -1.88 0.97 -6.47
C PHE A 6 -0.62 1.60 -7.06
N GLN A 7 -0.62 2.93 -7.17
CA GLN A 7 0.51 3.69 -7.68
C GLN A 7 1.27 4.38 -6.53
N ARG A 8 2.55 4.69 -6.73
CA ARG A 8 3.30 5.54 -5.79
C ARG A 8 2.55 6.85 -5.56
N GLY A 9 2.47 7.28 -4.31
CA GLY A 9 1.68 8.43 -3.87
C GLY A 9 0.21 8.11 -3.56
N SER A 10 -0.30 6.94 -3.92
CA SER A 10 -1.68 6.56 -3.55
C SER A 10 -1.83 6.51 -2.03
N LYS A 11 -2.95 7.04 -1.53
CA LYS A 11 -3.35 6.88 -0.14
C LYS A 11 -4.11 5.57 0.02
N VAL A 12 -3.62 4.72 0.90
CA VAL A 12 -4.20 3.41 1.20
C VAL A 12 -4.55 3.29 2.68
N ARG A 13 -5.36 2.28 3.01
CA ARG A 13 -5.70 1.87 4.37
C ARG A 13 -5.40 0.39 4.54
N VAL A 14 -4.82 0.02 5.67
CA VAL A 14 -4.61 -1.39 6.02
C VAL A 14 -5.94 -1.99 6.48
N ILE A 15 -6.41 -3.00 5.77
CA ILE A 15 -7.68 -3.70 6.06
C ILE A 15 -7.46 -5.09 6.65
N ASN A 16 -6.31 -5.73 6.38
CA ASN A 16 -6.07 -7.12 6.77
C ASN A 16 -4.66 -7.39 7.34
N TYR A 17 -4.18 -6.54 8.27
CA TYR A 17 -2.99 -6.83 9.07
C TYR A 17 -3.17 -6.30 10.50
N SER A 18 -3.29 -7.19 11.49
CA SER A 18 -3.82 -6.86 12.83
C SER A 18 -3.10 -5.70 13.54
N PRO A 19 -1.75 -5.63 13.58
CA PRO A 19 -1.04 -4.52 14.23
C PRO A 19 -1.31 -3.12 13.66
N PHE A 20 -1.69 -3.03 12.39
CA PHE A 20 -1.81 -1.76 11.67
C PHE A 20 -3.19 -1.54 11.05
N ARG A 21 -4.16 -2.42 11.35
CA ARG A 21 -5.52 -2.36 10.80
C ARG A 21 -6.13 -0.98 11.06
N CYS A 22 -6.83 -0.47 10.06
CA CYS A 22 -7.44 0.87 10.03
C CYS A 22 -6.46 2.05 9.92
N LEU A 23 -5.13 1.84 10.00
CA LEU A 23 -4.17 2.91 9.74
C LEU A 23 -4.14 3.23 8.25
N THR A 24 -3.97 4.53 7.95
CA THR A 24 -3.74 5.01 6.59
C THR A 24 -2.27 5.29 6.35
N GLY A 25 -1.90 5.33 5.08
CA GLY A 25 -0.55 5.71 4.69
C GLY A 25 -0.44 5.97 3.20
N ILE A 26 0.78 6.34 2.79
CA ILE A 26 1.10 6.65 1.39
C ILE A 26 2.03 5.59 0.83
N VAL A 27 1.68 5.06 -0.35
CA VAL A 27 2.55 4.16 -1.13
C VAL A 27 3.82 4.89 -1.52
N GLN A 28 4.97 4.42 -1.04
CA GLN A 28 6.29 4.91 -1.39
C GLN A 28 6.89 4.09 -2.53
N GLU A 29 6.81 2.77 -2.44
CA GLU A 29 7.43 1.86 -3.39
C GLU A 29 6.51 0.68 -3.68
N ILE A 30 6.70 0.07 -4.85
CA ILE A 30 5.92 -1.07 -5.32
C ILE A 30 6.92 -2.10 -5.78
N ASP A 31 6.86 -3.27 -5.17
CA ASP A 31 7.55 -4.44 -5.66
C ASP A 31 6.55 -5.34 -6.37
N LYS A 32 6.87 -5.65 -7.63
CA LYS A 32 6.11 -6.57 -8.47
C LYS A 32 6.95 -7.82 -8.58
N SER A 33 6.82 -8.71 -7.61
CA SER A 33 7.46 -10.02 -7.72
C SER A 33 6.75 -10.78 -8.83
N ALA A 34 7.46 -11.01 -9.93
CA ALA A 34 6.96 -11.69 -11.12
C ALA A 34 7.06 -13.21 -11.00
N ASP A 35 6.79 -13.77 -9.82
CA ASP A 35 6.93 -15.22 -9.61
C ASP A 35 5.71 -15.97 -10.17
N ILE A 36 5.90 -16.39 -11.42
CA ILE A 36 5.39 -17.48 -12.29
C ILE A 36 3.90 -17.91 -12.20
N GLU A 37 3.20 -17.82 -11.08
CA GLU A 37 1.78 -18.26 -10.99
C GLU A 37 0.80 -17.17 -10.52
N VAL A 38 1.25 -16.18 -9.74
CA VAL A 38 0.37 -15.11 -9.25
C VAL A 38 1.15 -13.80 -9.22
N SER A 39 0.60 -12.74 -9.83
CA SER A 39 1.17 -11.40 -9.69
C SER A 39 0.97 -10.91 -8.24
N LEU A 40 1.96 -11.17 -7.39
CA LEU A 40 1.99 -10.65 -6.02
C LEU A 40 2.50 -9.21 -6.06
N TYR A 41 1.63 -8.28 -5.69
CA TYR A 41 2.00 -6.88 -5.52
C TYR A 41 2.27 -6.63 -4.04
N PHE A 42 3.48 -6.20 -3.74
CA PHE A 42 3.86 -5.69 -2.43
C PHE A 42 4.00 -4.18 -2.50
N TYR A 43 3.53 -3.51 -1.46
CA TYR A 43 3.51 -2.05 -1.37
C TYR A 43 4.23 -1.62 -0.10
N CYS A 44 5.25 -0.78 -0.27
CA CYS A 44 5.95 -0.14 0.84
C CYS A 44 5.17 1.12 1.22
N ILE A 45 4.59 1.14 2.42
CA ILE A 45 3.70 2.19 2.89
C ILE A 45 4.34 2.94 4.06
N GLN A 46 4.41 4.26 3.95
CA GLN A 46 4.65 5.12 5.11
C GLN A 46 3.32 5.33 5.84
N LEU A 47 3.15 4.69 7.00
CA LEU A 47 1.92 4.80 7.80
C LEU A 47 1.87 6.12 8.57
N ASP A 48 0.66 6.68 8.66
CA ASP A 48 0.35 7.83 9.50
C ASP A 48 0.39 7.41 10.98
N GLY A 49 1.05 8.20 11.83
CA GLY A 49 1.11 7.97 13.28
C GLY A 49 2.14 6.92 13.75
N VAL A 50 2.90 6.31 12.84
CA VAL A 50 3.97 5.34 13.16
C VAL A 50 5.34 5.97 12.86
N ASN A 51 5.77 6.91 13.71
CA ASN A 51 6.92 7.77 13.43
C ASN A 51 8.30 7.08 13.58
N ASN A 52 8.39 5.92 14.25
CA ASN A 52 9.67 5.30 14.62
C ASN A 52 9.97 3.97 13.89
N GLN A 53 9.07 3.45 13.06
CA GLN A 53 9.26 2.14 12.40
C GLN A 53 9.60 2.24 10.91
N GLY A 54 9.63 3.44 10.34
CA GLY A 54 9.86 3.64 8.91
C GLY A 54 8.74 3.07 8.02
N PRO A 55 8.92 3.09 6.68
CA PRO A 55 8.01 2.45 5.74
C PRO A 55 7.96 0.93 5.93
N MET A 56 6.78 0.33 5.77
CA MET A 56 6.56 -1.12 5.93
C MET A 56 5.90 -1.73 4.69
N TRP A 57 6.20 -3.00 4.43
CA TRP A 57 5.68 -3.73 3.28
C TRP A 57 4.38 -4.45 3.60
N PHE A 58 3.42 -4.33 2.68
CA PHE A 58 2.10 -4.97 2.75
C PHE A 58 1.76 -5.63 1.41
N GLN A 59 1.02 -6.72 1.44
CA GLN A 59 0.44 -7.34 0.26
C GLN A 59 -0.78 -6.57 -0.23
N HIS A 60 -1.12 -6.73 -1.51
CA HIS A 60 -2.29 -6.07 -2.11
C HIS A 60 -3.59 -6.32 -1.33
N GLU A 61 -3.85 -7.56 -0.94
CA GLU A 61 -5.04 -7.98 -0.18
C GLU A 61 -5.12 -7.41 1.25
N GLU A 62 -4.02 -6.88 1.77
CA GLU A 62 -3.98 -6.25 3.08
C GLU A 62 -4.38 -4.77 3.04
N LEU A 63 -4.56 -4.22 1.84
CA LEU A 63 -4.73 -2.79 1.61
C LEU A 63 -6.01 -2.47 0.82
N GLU A 64 -6.58 -1.31 1.11
CA GLU A 64 -7.67 -0.71 0.34
C GLU A 64 -7.26 0.69 -0.13
N LEU A 65 -7.58 1.04 -1.38
CA LEU A 65 -7.36 2.38 -1.90
C LEU A 65 -8.34 3.38 -1.25
N VAL A 66 -7.79 4.41 -0.60
CA VAL A 66 -8.59 5.50 -0.01
C VAL A 66 -8.66 6.69 -0.96
N GLY A 67 -7.63 6.92 -1.77
CA GLY A 67 -7.62 7.98 -2.78
C GLY A 67 -6.28 8.07 -3.51
N LEU A 68 -6.31 8.72 -4.68
CA LEU A 68 -5.09 9.09 -5.39
C LEU A 68 -4.61 10.44 -4.87
N ASN A 69 -3.34 10.56 -4.50
CA ASN A 69 -2.76 11.87 -4.24
C ASN A 69 -2.59 12.60 -5.58
N THR A 70 -3.59 13.38 -5.97
CA THR A 70 -3.46 14.34 -7.07
C THR A 70 -2.74 15.59 -6.59
N ASN A 71 -1.50 15.48 -6.14
CA ASN A 71 -0.61 16.65 -6.11
C ASN A 71 0.11 16.74 -7.46
N THR A 72 -0.68 17.00 -8.50
CA THR A 72 -0.22 17.78 -9.64
C THR A 72 -0.08 19.22 -9.18
N ARG A 73 1.14 19.64 -8.89
CA ARG A 73 1.56 21.04 -8.96
C ARG A 73 2.70 21.15 -9.95
#